data_AF-A0A7H8Z4R2-F1
#
_entry.id   AF-A0A7H8Z4R2-F1
#
_cell.length_a   1.000
_cell.length_b   1.000
_cell.length_c   1.000
_cell.angle_alpha   90.00
_cell.angle_beta   90.00
_cell.angle_gamma   90.00
#
_symmetry.space_group_name_H-M   'P 1'
#
loop_
_entity.id
_entity.type
_entity.pdbx_description
1 polymer ?
#
loop_
_entity_poly.entity_id
_entity_poly.type
_entity_poly.pdbx_seq_one_letter_code
_entity_poly.pdbx_strand_id
1 'polypeptide(L)' 'MSTRFLTIADVAEQLQLSAQAVRALIRTGDLPAIQVGARKLWRIEDQALEDYIQRQLASTRAMVAAGWNEDGAP' A
#
# COMPACT_ATOMS: atom_id res chain seq x y z
N MET A 1 0.01 21.08 -0.76
CA MET A 1 -0.68 20.16 -1.68
C MET A 1 -2.07 19.89 -1.12
N SER A 2 -3.09 19.76 -1.97
CA SER A 2 -4.45 19.46 -1.51
C SER A 2 -4.54 17.99 -1.09
N THR A 3 -4.99 17.73 0.14
CA THR A 3 -5.24 16.36 0.63
C THR A 3 -6.31 15.70 -0.25
N ARG A 4 -5.92 14.63 -0.96
CA ARG A 4 -6.82 13.80 -1.77
C ARG A 4 -6.99 12.45 -1.09
N PHE A 5 -8.22 11.93 -1.13
CA PHE A 5 -8.55 10.62 -0.60
C PHE A 5 -8.92 9.68 -1.73
N LEU A 6 -8.26 8.53 -1.75
CA LEU A 6 -8.43 7.46 -2.71
C LEU A 6 -9.42 6.41 -2.18
N THR A 7 -10.14 5.80 -3.11
CA THR A 7 -10.93 4.60 -2.87
C THR A 7 -10.02 3.36 -2.88
N ILE A 8 -10.51 2.23 -2.37
CA ILE A 8 -9.82 0.94 -2.54
C ILE A 8 -9.63 0.62 -4.04
N ALA A 9 -10.60 0.99 -4.89
CA ALA A 9 -10.51 0.74 -6.33
C ALA A 9 -9.39 1.58 -6.98
N ASP A 10 -9.26 2.85 -6.60
CA ASP A 10 -8.23 3.74 -7.13
C ASP A 10 -6.83 3.21 -6.77
N VAL A 11 -6.63 2.80 -5.51
CA VAL A 11 -5.36 2.20 -5.06
C VAL A 11 -5.09 0.86 -5.77
N ALA A 12 -6.12 0.04 -5.94
CA ALA A 12 -6.00 -1.25 -6.62
C ALA A 12 -5.56 -1.05 -8.08
N GLU A 13 -6.13 -0.08 -8.78
CA GLU A 13 -5.75 0.29 -10.14
C GLU A 13 -4.30 0.80 -10.19
N GLN A 14 -3.95 1.73 -9.31
CA GLN A 14 -2.63 2.37 -9.30
C GLN A 14 -1.49 1.38 -8.99
N LEU A 15 -1.72 0.44 -8.07
CA LEU A 15 -0.72 -0.58 -7.71
C LEU A 15 -0.84 -1.87 -8.54
N GLN A 16 -1.76 -1.94 -9.49
CA GLN A 16 -2.13 -3.17 -10.22
C GLN A 16 -2.40 -4.37 -9.30
N LEU A 17 -3.15 -4.14 -8.22
CA LEU A 17 -3.55 -5.14 -7.25
C LEU A 17 -5.03 -5.48 -7.35
N SER A 18 -5.42 -6.60 -6.74
CA SER A 18 -6.84 -6.86 -6.50
C SER A 18 -7.35 -5.99 -5.35
N ALA A 19 -8.65 -5.64 -5.38
CA ALA A 19 -9.29 -4.95 -4.27
C ALA A 19 -9.25 -5.74 -2.95
N GLN A 20 -9.06 -7.07 -3.00
CA GLN A 20 -8.87 -7.89 -1.81
C GLN A 20 -7.47 -7.71 -1.22
N ALA A 21 -6.44 -7.59 -2.05
CA ALA A 21 -5.07 -7.30 -1.62
C ALA A 21 -4.98 -5.94 -0.92
N VAL A 22 -5.58 -4.90 -1.50
CA VAL A 22 -5.64 -3.56 -0.86
C VAL A 22 -6.34 -3.62 0.51
N ARG A 23 -7.45 -4.37 0.62
CA ARG A 23 -8.11 -4.58 1.93
C ARG A 23 -7.23 -5.35 2.91
N ALA A 24 -6.37 -6.26 2.45
CA ALA A 24 -5.43 -6.95 3.32
C ALA A 24 -4.42 -5.95 3.91
N LEU A 25 -3.84 -5.06 3.08
CA LEU A 25 -2.93 -4.01 3.52
C LEU A 25 -3.56 -3.07 4.56
N ILE A 26 -4.85 -2.73 4.38
CA ILE A 26 -5.58 -1.92 5.37
C ILE A 26 -5.76 -2.69 6.69
N ARG A 27 -6.11 -3.99 6.62
CA ARG A 27 -6.32 -4.82 7.81
C ARG A 27 -5.04 -5.12 8.57
N THR A 28 -3.91 -5.26 7.88
CA THR A 28 -2.59 -5.43 8.52
C THR A 28 -2.08 -4.11 9.10
N GLY A 29 -2.64 -2.97 8.65
CA GLY A 29 -2.21 -1.64 9.05
C GLY A 29 -1.06 -1.10 8.20
N ASP A 30 -0.57 -1.85 7.21
CA ASP A 30 0.51 -1.42 6.32
C ASP A 30 0.10 -0.23 5.45
N LEU A 31 -1.18 -0.18 5.08
CA LEU A 31 -1.79 0.93 4.36
C LEU A 31 -2.84 1.62 5.24
N PRO A 32 -2.49 2.76 5.88
CA PRO A 32 -3.42 3.51 6.72
C PRO A 32 -4.64 3.98 5.93
N ALA A 33 -5.81 3.75 6.50
CA ALA A 33 -7.09 4.16 5.91
C ALA A 33 -8.08 4.54 7.01
N ILE A 34 -8.98 5.47 6.69
CA ILE A 34 -10.10 5.84 7.55
C ILE A 34 -11.39 5.23 7.01
N GLN A 35 -12.31 4.92 7.93
CA GLN A 35 -13.65 4.47 7.60
C GLN A 35 -14.63 5.63 7.73
N VAL A 36 -15.38 5.93 6.66
CA VAL A 36 -16.24 7.12 6.57
C VAL A 36 -17.69 6.72 6.29
N GLY A 37 -18.60 7.33 7.06
CA GLY A 37 -20.05 7.25 6.87
C GLY A 37 -20.69 5.93 7.32
N ALA A 38 -22.02 5.90 7.29
CA ALA A 38 -22.84 4.76 7.74
C ALA A 38 -22.57 3.45 6.97
N ARG A 39 -22.09 3.56 5.73
CA ARG A 39 -21.73 2.43 4.86
C ARG A 39 -20.30 1.92 5.06
N LYS A 40 -19.56 2.46 6.04
CA LYS A 40 -18.24 1.95 6.41
C LYS A 40 -17.26 1.92 5.23
N LEU A 41 -17.30 2.95 4.38
CA LEU A 41 -16.44 3.06 3.19
C LEU A 41 -15.02 3.43 3.62
N TRP A 42 -14.03 2.73 3.06
CA TRP A 42 -12.62 3.04 3.31
C TRP A 42 -12.13 4.18 2.40
N ARG A 43 -11.35 5.08 3.00
CA ARG A 43 -10.63 6.16 2.32
C ARG A 43 -9.16 6.10 2.71
N ILE A 44 -8.32 6.07 1.70
CA ILE A 44 -6.86 6.06 1.85
C ILE A 44 -6.40 7.48 1.51
N GLU A 45 -5.60 8.10 2.38
CA GLU A 45 -4.98 9.37 2.01
C GLU A 45 -3.92 9.12 0.94
N ASP A 46 -3.87 9.97 -0.09
CA ASP A 46 -2.87 9.88 -1.17
C ASP A 46 -1.44 9.82 -0.61
N GLN A 47 -1.12 10.68 0.37
CA GLN A 47 0.17 10.67 1.05
C GLN A 47 0.45 9.35 1.77
N ALA A 48 -0.57 8.70 2.34
CA ALA A 48 -0.38 7.42 3.02
C ALA A 48 -0.04 6.29 2.02
N LEU A 49 -0.60 6.34 0.80
CA LEU A 49 -0.22 5.44 -0.28
C LEU A 49 1.23 5.71 -0.73
N GLU A 50 1.59 6.97 -0.94
CA GLU A 50 2.96 7.35 -1.32
C GLU A 50 3.97 6.88 -0.27
N ASP A 51 3.70 7.14 1.02
CA ASP A 51 4.57 6.73 2.11
C ASP A 51 4.70 5.20 2.19
N TYR A 52 3.62 4.45 1.91
CA TYR A 52 3.66 2.99 1.81
C TYR A 52 4.59 2.54 0.67
N ILE A 53 4.47 3.14 -0.51
CA ILE A 53 5.34 2.85 -1.67
C ILE A 53 6.80 3.13 -1.31
N GLN A 54 7.09 4.29 -0.71
CA GLN A 54 8.45 4.65 -0.33
C GLN A 54 9.05 3.69 0.70
N ARG A 55 8.26 3.25 1.70
CA ARG A 55 8.70 2.23 2.67
C ARG A 55 9.02 0.90 1.98
N GLN A 56 8.18 0.44 1.05
CA GLN A 56 8.45 -0.82 0.35
C GLN A 56 9.66 -0.74 -0.55
N LEU A 57 9.82 0.36 -1.29
CA LEU A 57 11.00 0.58 -2.11
C LEU A 57 12.28 0.64 -1.24
N ALA A 58 12.22 1.28 -0.06
CA ALA A 58 13.34 1.31 0.87
C ALA A 58 13.69 -0.08 1.41
N SER A 59 12.67 -0.89 1.76
CA SER A 59 12.85 -2.27 2.19
C SER A 59 13.52 -3.11 1.10
N THR A 60 13.00 -3.06 -0.13
CA THR A 60 13.60 -3.77 -1.27
C THR A 60 15.05 -3.33 -1.53
N ARG A 61 15.34 -2.02 -1.49
CA ARG A 61 16.71 -1.51 -1.63
C ARG A 61 17.64 -2.05 -0.54
N ALA A 62 17.18 -2.08 0.71
CA ALA A 62 17.96 -2.61 1.83
C ALA A 62 18.23 -4.11 1.66
N MET A 63 17.24 -4.88 1.20
CA MET A 63 17.38 -6.31 0.93
C MET A 63 18.41 -6.56 -0.18
N VAL A 64 18.29 -5.88 -1.32
CA VAL A 64 19.25 -6.00 -2.43
C VAL A 64 20.66 -5.61 -1.99
N ALA A 65 20.82 -4.51 -1.24
CA ALA A 65 22.11 -4.08 -0.70
C ALA A 65 22.73 -5.10 0.28
N ALA A 66 21.89 -5.87 0.98
CA ALA A 66 22.32 -6.96 1.87
C ALA A 66 22.73 -8.24 1.13
N GLY A 67 22.73 -8.24 -0.21
CA GLY A 67 23.15 -9.39 -1.02
C GLY A 67 22.02 -10.38 -1.31
N TRP A 68 20.78 -9.91 -1.39
CA TRP A 68 19.66 -10.76 -1.79
C TRP A 68 19.85 -11.23 -3.24
N ASN A 69 20.11 -12.53 -3.42
CA ASN A 69 20.12 -13.18 -4.72
C ASN A 69 18.71 -13.69 -5.02
N GLU A 70 18.12 -13.26 -6.14
CA GLU A 70 16.78 -13.68 -6.60
C GLU A 70 16.70 -15.20 -6.85
N ASP A 71 17.87 -15.88 -6.93
CA ASP A 71 18.05 -17.30 -7.24
C ASP A 71 18.19 -18.23 -6.01
N GLY A 72 17.81 -17.78 -4.81
CA GLY A 72 17.83 -18.59 -3.59
C GLY A 72 16.77 -19.70 -3.55
N ALA A 73 16.70 -20.57 -4.56
CA ALA A 73 16.20 -21.92 -4.37
C ALA A 73 17.24 -22.70 -3.51
N PRO A 74 16.79 -23.54 -2.55
CA PRO A 74 17.70 -24.32 -1.71
C PRO A 74 18.65 -25.21 -2.53
#